data_AF-A0A948F1W3-F1
#
_entry.id   AF-A0A948F1W3-F1
#
_cell.length_a   1.000
_cell.length_b   1.000
_cell.length_c   1.000
_cell.angle_alpha   90.00
_cell.angle_beta   90.00
_cell.angle_gamma   90.00
#
_symmetry.space_group_name_H-M   'P 1'
#
loop_
_entity.id
_entity.type
_entity.pdbx_description
1 polymer ?
#
loop_
_entity_poly.entity_id
_entity_poly.type
_entity_poly.pdbx_seq_one_letter_code
_entity_poly.pdbx_strand_id
1 'polypeptide(L)'
;MSEAKRVAALLKREIVEVVGCTEPASCAYAFRTLARHWPAPLDLPTVRAHLWVSRDVYRNASTAVVPFLHQRGVRAAVAAGLTTSAAGFNVFPRMNVAAARALLRRRGWLEVQPLRKRGIWVRAELIQDAHRGEVLIADRHDRVARLVVDGREIKLKNPAPITPPGLDAIVRLARRRMPALETIAEDFLLKQAEGTRRLSLEKRVARLVRERMCGHRHAIMTITGSGNHGIFLGLPLRELYREQGRSVLPAVLLALLVQLRLSQERSRISDDCGLAIKAAPALAAGLAFARGATLPQIRGVIRSVTRKLRSLECQGARASCGAKAEKSLRLVMDEVNAVTAKSHD
;
A
#
# COMPACT_ATOMS: atom_id res chain seq x y z
N MET A 1 -11.11 -4.10 25.39
CA MET A 1 -11.34 -3.14 24.28
C MET A 1 -12.54 -3.60 23.46
N SER A 2 -13.53 -2.74 23.17
CA SER A 2 -14.71 -3.14 22.37
C SER A 2 -14.34 -3.55 20.95
N GLU A 3 -15.17 -4.38 20.30
CA GLU A 3 -14.96 -4.83 18.91
C GLU A 3 -14.80 -3.64 17.96
N ALA A 4 -15.64 -2.60 18.09
CA ALA A 4 -15.56 -1.37 17.31
C ALA A 4 -14.22 -0.65 17.47
N LYS A 5 -13.71 -0.52 18.72
CA LYS A 5 -12.40 0.10 18.99
C LYS A 5 -11.26 -0.71 18.36
N ARG A 6 -11.33 -2.05 18.41
CA ARG A 6 -10.35 -2.94 17.78
C ARG A 6 -10.32 -2.77 16.26
N VAL A 7 -11.50 -2.73 15.63
CA VAL A 7 -11.65 -2.57 14.18
C VAL A 7 -11.20 -1.18 13.73
N ALA A 8 -11.55 -0.13 14.48
CA ALA A 8 -11.08 1.23 14.22
C ALA A 8 -9.56 1.32 14.26
N ALA A 9 -8.92 0.71 15.28
CA ALA A 9 -7.47 0.65 15.39
C ALA A 9 -6.82 -0.11 14.22
N LEU A 10 -7.44 -1.21 13.77
CA LEU A 10 -6.99 -1.95 12.60
C LEU A 10 -7.06 -1.08 11.34
N LEU A 11 -8.20 -0.44 11.05
CA LEU A 11 -8.37 0.40 9.86
C LEU A 11 -7.39 1.58 9.87
N LYS A 12 -7.30 2.32 10.97
CA LYS A 12 -6.37 3.47 11.11
C LYS A 12 -4.91 3.07 10.92
N ARG A 13 -4.52 1.84 11.29
CA ARG A 13 -3.16 1.34 11.11
C ARG A 13 -2.86 0.91 9.67
N GLU A 14 -3.88 0.55 8.91
CA GLU A 14 -3.72 -0.04 7.58
C GLU A 14 -4.07 0.93 6.46
N ILE A 15 -4.81 1.98 6.78
CA ILE A 15 -5.13 3.10 5.90
C ILE A 15 -4.17 4.23 6.20
N VAL A 16 -3.22 4.44 5.29
CA VAL A 16 -2.13 5.42 5.47
C VAL A 16 -1.94 6.18 4.18
N GLU A 17 -1.85 7.51 4.29
CA GLU A 17 -1.54 8.38 3.16
C GLU A 17 -0.06 8.30 2.79
N VAL A 18 0.24 7.97 1.53
CA VAL A 18 1.62 7.81 1.04
C VAL A 18 1.77 8.31 -0.40
N VAL A 19 2.81 9.11 -0.64
CA VAL A 19 3.27 9.47 -2.00
C VAL A 19 4.27 8.42 -2.49
N GLY A 20 4.13 7.96 -3.74
CA GLY A 20 5.02 6.94 -4.34
C GLY A 20 4.73 5.49 -3.87
N CYS A 21 5.44 4.50 -4.43
CA CYS A 21 5.22 3.10 -4.08
C CYS A 21 5.79 2.75 -2.69
N THR A 22 5.14 1.82 -2.00
CA THR A 22 5.43 1.45 -0.60
C THR A 22 6.68 0.57 -0.48
N GLU A 23 7.00 -0.26 -1.48
CA GLU A 23 8.22 -1.08 -1.46
C GLU A 23 9.49 -0.22 -1.59
N PRO A 24 9.61 0.73 -2.54
CA PRO A 24 10.63 1.77 -2.49
C PRO A 24 10.63 2.54 -1.17
N ALA A 25 9.45 2.94 -0.66
CA ALA A 25 9.36 3.69 0.59
C ALA A 25 9.88 2.89 1.78
N SER A 26 9.74 1.56 1.78
CA SER A 26 10.32 0.68 2.79
C SER A 26 11.85 0.70 2.77
N CYS A 27 12.47 0.62 1.58
CA CYS A 27 13.91 0.81 1.45
C CYS A 27 14.35 2.20 1.92
N ALA A 28 13.63 3.24 1.53
CA ALA A 28 13.93 4.62 1.94
C ALA A 28 13.77 4.81 3.46
N TYR A 29 12.72 4.23 4.05
CA TYR A 29 12.40 4.30 5.46
C TYR A 29 13.45 3.59 6.32
N ALA A 30 14.04 2.48 5.84
CA ALA A 30 15.15 1.81 6.50
C ALA A 30 16.33 2.78 6.69
N PHE A 31 16.82 3.38 5.60
CA PHE A 31 17.95 4.32 5.67
C PHE A 31 17.62 5.61 6.40
N ARG A 32 16.40 6.11 6.28
CA ARG A 32 15.95 7.25 7.10
C ARG A 32 16.00 6.91 8.59
N THR A 33 15.52 5.72 8.96
CA THR A 33 15.53 5.26 10.36
C THR A 33 16.96 5.20 10.89
N LEU A 34 17.90 4.65 10.11
CA LEU A 34 19.33 4.67 10.46
C LEU A 34 19.85 6.11 10.63
N ALA A 35 19.62 6.98 9.64
CA ALA A 35 20.08 8.37 9.67
C ALA A 35 19.54 9.14 10.89
N ARG A 36 18.29 8.90 11.29
CA ARG A 36 17.67 9.55 12.44
C ARG A 36 18.27 9.11 13.78
N HIS A 37 18.81 7.90 13.84
CA HIS A 37 19.41 7.33 15.04
C HIS A 37 20.94 7.31 14.96
N TRP A 38 21.53 7.97 13.96
CA TRP A 38 22.96 8.08 13.81
C TRP A 38 23.54 8.99 14.90
N PRO A 39 24.73 8.68 15.46
CA PRO A 39 25.29 9.44 16.59
C PRO A 39 25.78 10.85 16.22
N ALA A 40 26.00 11.12 14.94
CA ALA A 40 26.47 12.39 14.41
C ALA A 40 25.70 12.78 13.12
N PRO A 41 25.80 14.03 12.64
CA PRO A 41 25.31 14.36 11.31
C PRO A 41 26.00 13.52 10.23
N LEU A 42 25.23 12.90 9.33
CA LEU A 42 25.77 12.11 8.24
C LEU A 42 26.48 12.98 7.19
N ASP A 43 27.72 12.66 6.88
CA ASP A 43 28.43 13.23 5.72
C ASP A 43 28.16 12.40 4.44
N LEU A 44 27.13 12.78 3.68
CA LEU A 44 26.69 12.05 2.48
C LEU A 44 27.80 11.78 1.43
N PRO A 45 28.82 12.64 1.25
CA PRO A 45 30.03 12.34 0.47
C PRO A 45 30.86 11.12 0.88
N THR A 46 30.82 10.67 2.13
CA THR A 46 31.67 9.58 2.65
C THR A 46 30.90 8.33 3.07
N VAL A 47 29.56 8.40 3.19
CA VAL A 47 28.75 7.23 3.55
C VAL A 47 28.94 6.05 2.59
N ARG A 48 28.97 4.85 3.18
CA ARG A 48 28.84 3.55 2.52
C ARG A 48 27.61 2.82 3.06
N ALA A 49 26.91 2.12 2.19
CA ALA A 49 25.65 1.48 2.51
C ALA A 49 25.53 0.11 1.85
N HIS A 50 24.89 -0.81 2.55
CA HIS A 50 24.52 -2.12 2.03
C HIS A 50 23.01 -2.33 2.24
N LEU A 51 22.36 -2.93 1.25
CA LEU A 51 20.93 -3.18 1.30
C LEU A 51 20.62 -4.59 0.82
N TRP A 52 20.12 -5.41 1.74
CA TRP A 52 19.57 -6.72 1.43
C TRP A 52 18.04 -6.65 1.41
N VAL A 53 17.44 -7.12 0.33
CA VAL A 53 15.98 -7.04 0.14
C VAL A 53 15.43 -8.37 -0.34
N SER A 54 14.23 -8.73 0.13
CA SER A 54 13.51 -9.88 -0.41
C SER A 54 13.29 -9.75 -1.92
N ARG A 55 13.10 -10.89 -2.60
CA ARG A 55 12.75 -10.96 -4.03
C ARG A 55 11.55 -10.07 -4.35
N ASP A 56 10.55 -10.11 -3.47
CA ASP A 56 9.29 -9.41 -3.65
C ASP A 56 9.44 -7.89 -3.53
N VAL A 57 10.17 -7.42 -2.51
CA VAL A 57 10.48 -5.99 -2.36
C VAL A 57 11.34 -5.52 -3.52
N TYR A 58 12.38 -6.27 -3.88
CA TYR A 58 13.28 -5.90 -4.98
C TYR A 58 12.54 -5.79 -6.32
N ARG A 59 11.67 -6.75 -6.66
CA ARG A 59 10.88 -6.74 -7.91
C ARG A 59 10.05 -5.47 -8.06
N ASN A 60 9.43 -4.99 -6.97
CA ASN A 60 8.62 -3.77 -7.01
C ASN A 60 9.48 -2.51 -6.90
N ALA A 61 10.50 -2.51 -6.03
CA ALA A 61 11.32 -1.35 -5.78
C ALA A 61 12.29 -1.01 -6.93
N SER A 62 12.78 -2.02 -7.65
CA SER A 62 13.69 -1.84 -8.78
C SER A 62 13.01 -1.21 -10.01
N THR A 63 11.69 -1.36 -10.17
CA THR A 63 10.96 -0.85 -11.34
C THR A 63 10.20 0.45 -11.09
N ALA A 64 9.90 0.76 -9.83
CA ALA A 64 9.16 1.96 -9.45
C ALA A 64 9.97 3.24 -9.71
N VAL A 65 9.30 4.30 -10.14
CA VAL A 65 9.87 5.65 -10.20
C VAL A 65 9.69 6.33 -8.85
N VAL A 66 10.78 6.83 -8.27
CA VAL A 66 10.76 7.60 -7.02
C VAL A 66 10.24 9.02 -7.33
N PRO A 67 9.13 9.44 -6.69
CA PRO A 67 8.58 10.79 -6.89
C PRO A 67 9.60 11.88 -6.58
N PHE A 68 9.45 13.06 -7.19
CA PHE A 68 10.34 14.23 -7.08
C PHE A 68 11.73 14.05 -7.70
N LEU A 69 12.35 12.86 -7.59
CA LEU A 69 13.59 12.52 -8.29
C LEU A 69 13.36 12.17 -9.75
N HIS A 70 12.17 11.65 -10.10
CA HIS A 70 11.84 11.13 -11.42
C HIS A 70 12.83 10.04 -11.89
N GLN A 71 13.42 9.32 -10.93
CA GLN A 71 14.40 8.27 -11.18
C GLN A 71 13.87 6.92 -10.70
N ARG A 72 14.10 5.90 -11.52
CA ARG A 72 13.70 4.53 -11.24
C ARG A 72 14.68 3.83 -10.30
N GLY A 73 14.15 2.99 -9.42
CA GLY A 73 14.90 1.92 -8.79
C GLY A 73 15.35 2.17 -7.35
N VAL A 74 15.96 1.13 -6.78
CA VAL A 74 16.30 1.05 -5.35
C VAL A 74 17.30 2.14 -4.93
N ARG A 75 18.30 2.44 -5.76
CA ARG A 75 19.30 3.49 -5.48
C ARG A 75 18.64 4.86 -5.23
N ALA A 76 17.66 5.23 -6.05
CA ALA A 76 16.92 6.47 -5.89
C ALA A 76 16.09 6.48 -4.59
N ALA A 77 15.53 5.33 -4.20
CA ALA A 77 14.75 5.21 -2.98
C ALA A 77 15.64 5.36 -1.74
N VAL A 78 16.80 4.71 -1.73
CA VAL A 78 17.79 4.83 -0.65
C VAL A 78 18.32 6.26 -0.53
N ALA A 79 18.66 6.89 -1.66
CA ALA A 79 19.11 8.29 -1.66
C ALA A 79 18.04 9.22 -1.07
N ALA A 80 16.77 9.03 -1.44
CA ALA A 80 15.67 9.79 -0.85
C ALA A 80 15.52 9.53 0.67
N GLY A 81 15.81 8.30 1.12
CA GLY A 81 15.81 7.92 2.54
C GLY A 81 16.88 8.64 3.36
N LEU A 82 18.11 8.71 2.86
CA LEU A 82 19.24 9.36 3.52
C LEU A 82 19.13 10.89 3.56
N THR A 83 18.33 11.49 2.68
CA THR A 83 18.25 12.96 2.56
C THR A 83 16.92 13.55 3.01
N THR A 84 16.02 12.74 3.61
CA THR A 84 14.71 13.20 4.02
C THR A 84 14.65 13.67 5.47
N SER A 85 13.85 14.71 5.71
CA SER A 85 13.48 15.16 7.05
C SER A 85 12.17 14.52 7.56
N ALA A 86 11.57 13.60 6.80
CA ALA A 86 10.32 12.94 7.20
C ALA A 86 10.46 12.22 8.55
N ALA A 87 9.50 12.45 9.46
CA ALA A 87 9.43 11.75 10.74
C ALA A 87 8.69 10.39 10.65
N GLY A 88 7.90 10.14 9.60
CA GLY A 88 7.15 8.90 9.37
C GLY A 88 7.49 8.15 8.05
N PHE A 89 6.68 7.14 7.73
CA PHE A 89 6.88 6.26 6.56
C PHE A 89 6.70 6.96 5.19
N ASN A 90 5.99 8.10 5.14
CA ASN A 90 5.83 8.90 3.93
C ASN A 90 7.11 9.71 3.64
N VAL A 91 8.17 9.02 3.23
CA VAL A 91 9.55 9.52 3.15
C VAL A 91 9.75 10.54 2.03
N PHE A 92 9.20 10.30 0.84
CA PHE A 92 9.58 11.02 -0.37
C PHE A 92 9.25 12.52 -0.38
N PRO A 93 8.10 13.01 0.13
CA PRO A 93 7.75 14.43 0.07
C PRO A 93 8.70 15.37 0.82
N ARG A 94 9.51 14.85 1.75
CA ARG A 94 10.41 15.64 2.61
C ARG A 94 11.90 15.43 2.29
N MET A 95 12.21 14.80 1.16
CA MET A 95 13.60 14.59 0.73
C MET A 95 14.26 15.90 0.29
N ASN A 96 15.55 16.06 0.58
CA ASN A 96 16.38 17.04 -0.10
C ASN A 96 16.77 16.47 -1.48
N VAL A 97 16.11 16.98 -2.52
CA VAL A 97 16.28 16.53 -3.91
C VAL A 97 17.69 16.81 -4.44
N ALA A 98 18.27 17.96 -4.11
CA ALA A 98 19.61 18.33 -4.56
C ALA A 98 20.67 17.39 -3.96
N ALA A 99 20.59 17.14 -2.65
CA ALA A 99 21.47 16.19 -1.95
C ALA A 99 21.29 14.76 -2.48
N ALA A 100 20.06 14.32 -2.71
CA ALA A 100 19.80 12.98 -3.25
C ALA A 100 20.41 12.82 -4.66
N ARG A 101 20.26 13.82 -5.54
CA ARG A 101 20.89 13.82 -6.87
C ARG A 101 22.41 13.84 -6.79
N ALA A 102 22.99 14.59 -5.86
CA ALA A 102 24.44 14.60 -5.63
C ALA A 102 24.94 13.21 -5.20
N LEU A 103 24.28 12.58 -4.23
CA LEU A 103 24.60 11.23 -3.77
C LEU A 103 24.47 10.19 -4.90
N LEU A 104 23.44 10.30 -5.74
CA LEU A 104 23.22 9.39 -6.87
C LEU A 104 24.35 9.40 -7.92
N ARG A 105 25.08 10.51 -8.06
CA ARG A 105 26.25 10.62 -8.94
C ARG A 105 27.48 9.85 -8.41
N ARG A 106 27.55 9.58 -7.11
CA ARG A 106 28.64 8.79 -6.52
C ARG A 106 28.55 7.33 -6.97
N ARG A 107 29.70 6.74 -7.27
CA ARG A 107 29.84 5.29 -7.51
C ARG A 107 30.18 4.58 -6.19
N GLY A 108 29.85 3.30 -6.08
CA GLY A 108 30.26 2.45 -4.95
C GLY A 108 29.65 2.75 -3.57
N TRP A 109 28.86 3.82 -3.40
CA TRP A 109 28.31 4.15 -2.07
C TRP A 109 27.18 3.23 -1.59
N LEU A 110 26.53 2.49 -2.50
CA LEU A 110 25.45 1.56 -2.18
C LEU A 110 25.62 0.25 -2.93
N GLU A 111 25.72 -0.84 -2.17
CA GLU A 111 25.57 -2.19 -2.65
C GLU A 111 24.15 -2.70 -2.38
N VAL A 112 23.51 -3.30 -3.39
CA VAL A 112 22.15 -3.85 -3.27
C VAL A 112 22.19 -5.34 -3.58
N GLN A 113 21.81 -6.17 -2.62
CA GLN A 113 21.78 -7.62 -2.73
C GLN A 113 20.33 -8.15 -2.62
N PRO A 114 19.70 -8.54 -3.74
CA PRO A 114 18.43 -9.25 -3.71
C PRO A 114 18.60 -10.64 -3.09
N LEU A 115 17.67 -11.02 -2.22
CA LEU A 115 17.65 -12.33 -1.57
C LEU A 115 16.54 -13.20 -2.14
N ARG A 116 16.74 -14.53 -2.12
CA ARG A 116 15.69 -15.54 -2.38
C ARG A 116 14.69 -15.67 -1.21
N LYS A 117 14.40 -14.56 -0.52
CA LYS A 117 13.41 -14.48 0.55
C LYS A 117 12.09 -13.95 0.01
N ARG A 118 10.98 -14.39 0.61
CA ARG A 118 9.61 -13.95 0.28
C ARG A 118 9.07 -12.97 1.32
N GLY A 119 8.03 -12.24 0.95
CA GLY A 119 7.35 -11.30 1.83
C GLY A 119 8.10 -9.97 1.97
N ILE A 120 7.67 -9.15 2.93
CA ILE A 120 8.34 -7.88 3.23
C ILE A 120 9.55 -8.14 4.13
N TRP A 121 10.74 -7.88 3.59
CA TRP A 121 11.99 -7.98 4.33
C TRP A 121 13.04 -7.07 3.71
N VAL A 122 13.56 -6.14 4.51
CA VAL A 122 14.55 -5.14 4.11
C VAL A 122 15.56 -5.01 5.26
N ARG A 123 16.80 -5.44 5.04
CA ARG A 123 17.92 -5.17 5.95
C ARG A 123 18.79 -4.11 5.32
N ALA A 124 18.95 -2.98 5.99
CA ALA A 124 19.83 -1.91 5.56
C ALA A 124 20.96 -1.77 6.57
N GLU A 125 22.14 -1.46 6.05
CA GLU A 125 23.32 -1.15 6.81
C GLU A 125 23.92 0.16 6.30
N LEU A 126 24.37 0.98 7.24
CA LEU A 126 25.06 2.23 6.99
C LEU A 126 26.39 2.20 7.73
N ILE A 127 27.45 2.66 7.07
CA ILE A 127 28.82 2.71 7.58
C ILE A 127 29.41 4.08 7.23
N GLN A 128 29.97 4.75 8.24
CA GLN A 128 30.70 6.01 8.09
C GLN A 128 31.71 6.13 9.23
N ASP A 129 32.97 6.37 8.87
CA ASP A 129 34.09 6.46 9.82
C ASP A 129 34.14 5.24 10.75
N ALA A 130 34.06 5.45 12.07
CA ALA A 130 34.02 4.39 13.08
C ALA A 130 32.60 3.87 13.38
N HIS A 131 31.56 4.49 12.81
CA HIS A 131 30.17 4.20 13.13
C HIS A 131 29.55 3.19 12.18
N ARG A 132 28.74 2.28 12.74
CA ARG A 132 28.01 1.25 11.98
C ARG A 132 26.61 1.09 12.54
N GLY A 133 25.62 1.12 11.66
CA GLY A 133 24.23 0.88 12.02
C GLY A 133 23.54 -0.10 11.09
N GLU A 134 22.67 -0.91 11.67
CA GLU A 134 21.85 -1.89 10.97
C GLU A 134 20.38 -1.71 11.36
N VAL A 135 19.48 -1.78 10.37
CA VAL A 135 18.04 -1.84 10.60
C VAL A 135 17.44 -2.99 9.81
N LEU A 136 16.49 -3.69 10.43
CA LEU A 136 15.66 -4.70 9.78
C LEU A 136 14.20 -4.25 9.79
N ILE A 137 13.61 -4.15 8.60
CA ILE A 137 12.16 -4.04 8.40
C ILE A 137 11.63 -5.40 7.97
N ALA A 138 10.59 -5.89 8.64
CA ALA A 138 9.99 -7.19 8.33
C ALA A 138 8.47 -7.21 8.57
N ASP A 139 7.78 -8.12 7.87
CA ASP A 139 6.33 -8.40 7.93
C ASP A 139 5.41 -7.27 7.42
N ARG A 140 5.76 -6.01 7.67
CA ARG A 140 5.11 -4.82 7.13
C ARG A 140 6.16 -3.88 6.54
N HIS A 141 5.73 -3.00 5.65
CA HIS A 141 6.61 -2.02 4.98
C HIS A 141 7.26 -1.02 5.94
N ASP A 142 6.63 -0.78 7.11
CA ASP A 142 6.96 0.25 8.09
C ASP A 142 7.37 -0.31 9.46
N ARG A 143 7.38 -1.64 9.64
CA ARG A 143 7.68 -2.26 10.94
C ARG A 143 9.18 -2.51 11.09
N VAL A 144 9.83 -1.72 11.95
CA VAL A 144 11.22 -1.93 12.34
C VAL A 144 11.31 -3.10 13.32
N ALA A 145 11.75 -4.27 12.85
CA ALA A 145 11.91 -5.47 13.66
C ALA A 145 13.16 -5.41 14.55
N ARG A 146 14.24 -4.77 14.06
CA ARG A 146 15.50 -4.60 14.79
C ARG A 146 16.17 -3.31 14.34
N LEU A 147 16.81 -2.60 15.27
CA LEU A 147 17.65 -1.43 15.00
C LEU A 147 18.84 -1.47 15.95
N VAL A 148 20.05 -1.45 15.40
CA VAL A 148 21.31 -1.43 16.15
C VAL A 148 22.19 -0.33 15.58
N VAL A 149 22.78 0.50 16.45
CA VAL A 149 23.77 1.52 16.09
C VAL A 149 24.93 1.40 17.07
N ASP A 150 26.15 1.22 16.56
CA ASP A 150 27.38 1.04 17.35
C ASP A 150 27.25 -0.04 18.43
N GLY A 151 26.67 -1.19 18.05
CA GLY A 151 26.42 -2.31 18.95
C GLY A 151 25.25 -2.12 19.93
N ARG A 152 24.69 -0.92 20.06
CA ARG A 152 23.54 -0.64 20.92
C ARG A 152 22.22 -0.89 20.21
N GLU A 153 21.42 -1.79 20.75
CA GLU A 153 20.05 -2.03 20.26
C GLU A 153 19.11 -0.91 20.72
N ILE A 154 18.35 -0.36 19.77
CA ILE A 154 17.36 0.71 19.99
C ILE A 154 15.96 0.10 19.85
N LYS A 155 15.23 0.00 20.96
CA LYS A 155 13.87 -0.55 20.97
C LYS A 155 12.87 0.48 20.48
N LEU A 156 12.24 0.19 19.34
CA LEU A 156 11.11 0.96 18.81
C LEU A 156 9.78 0.27 19.16
N LYS A 157 8.75 1.06 19.47
CA LYS A 157 7.40 0.54 19.75
C LYS A 157 6.76 0.08 18.45
N ASN A 158 6.49 -1.23 18.35
CA ASN A 158 5.70 -1.81 17.28
C ASN A 158 4.29 -2.15 17.79
N PRO A 159 3.21 -1.69 17.14
CA PRO A 159 1.86 -2.08 17.52
C PRO A 159 1.66 -3.60 17.42
N ALA A 160 0.93 -4.17 18.36
CA ALA A 160 0.57 -5.59 18.31
C ALA A 160 -0.19 -5.91 17.01
N PRO A 161 0.01 -7.10 16.42
CA PRO A 161 -0.80 -7.56 15.29
C PRO A 161 -2.28 -7.55 15.66
N ILE A 162 -3.13 -7.13 14.71
CA ILE A 162 -4.59 -7.17 14.88
C ILE A 162 -5.14 -8.00 13.73
N THR A 163 -5.85 -9.07 14.08
CA THR A 163 -6.50 -9.99 13.16
C THR A 163 -7.82 -9.39 12.65
N PRO A 164 -7.96 -9.14 11.33
CA PRO A 164 -9.23 -8.80 10.72
C PRO A 164 -10.35 -9.82 11.03
N PRO A 165 -11.60 -9.35 11.22
CA PRO A 165 -12.75 -10.22 11.43
C PRO A 165 -13.02 -11.12 10.21
N GLY A 166 -13.68 -12.26 10.42
CA GLY A 166 -14.18 -13.12 9.35
C GLY A 166 -15.34 -12.48 8.57
N LEU A 167 -15.65 -12.99 7.38
CA LEU A 167 -16.63 -12.37 6.46
C LEU A 167 -18.02 -12.18 7.10
N ASP A 168 -18.53 -13.16 7.83
CA ASP A 168 -19.81 -13.07 8.55
C ASP A 168 -19.81 -11.91 9.55
N ALA A 169 -18.74 -11.75 10.31
CA ALA A 169 -18.56 -10.65 11.26
C ALA A 169 -18.42 -9.30 10.53
N ILE A 170 -17.72 -9.27 9.39
CA ILE A 170 -17.60 -8.06 8.56
C ILE A 170 -18.99 -7.59 8.09
N VAL A 171 -19.82 -8.49 7.55
CA VAL A 171 -21.18 -8.13 7.10
C VAL A 171 -22.03 -7.62 8.26
N ARG A 172 -21.96 -8.28 9.43
CA ARG A 172 -22.66 -7.80 10.64
C ARG A 172 -22.18 -6.41 11.08
N LEU A 173 -20.86 -6.19 11.10
CA LEU A 173 -20.28 -4.90 11.49
C LEU A 173 -20.68 -3.77 10.52
N ALA A 174 -20.67 -4.03 9.22
CA ALA A 174 -21.12 -3.08 8.20
C ALA A 174 -22.59 -2.70 8.39
N ARG A 175 -23.48 -3.68 8.61
CA ARG A 175 -24.91 -3.44 8.82
C ARG A 175 -25.23 -2.67 10.12
N ARG A 176 -24.37 -2.75 11.13
CA ARG A 176 -24.57 -2.04 12.42
C ARG A 176 -24.38 -0.52 12.34
N ARG A 177 -23.82 0.02 11.25
CA ARG A 177 -23.64 1.46 11.01
C ARG A 177 -23.01 2.20 12.21
N MET A 178 -21.80 1.80 12.59
CA MET A 178 -21.09 2.43 13.70
C MET A 178 -20.44 3.75 13.25
N PRO A 179 -20.82 4.92 13.82
CA PRO A 179 -20.33 6.23 13.34
C PRO A 179 -18.80 6.33 13.31
N ALA A 180 -18.12 5.83 14.35
CA ALA A 180 -16.66 5.85 14.43
C ALA A 180 -15.96 5.07 13.30
N LEU A 181 -16.60 4.04 12.74
CA LEU A 181 -16.06 3.27 11.61
C LEU A 181 -16.44 3.92 10.28
N GLU A 182 -17.66 4.44 10.17
CA GLU A 182 -18.13 5.17 9.00
C GLU A 182 -17.31 6.43 8.74
N THR A 183 -16.91 7.17 9.78
CA THR A 183 -15.99 8.32 9.65
C THR A 183 -14.65 7.92 9.04
N ILE A 184 -14.09 6.75 9.40
CA ILE A 184 -12.84 6.27 8.81
C ILE A 184 -13.04 5.89 7.34
N ALA A 185 -14.16 5.24 7.02
CA ALA A 185 -14.50 4.88 5.66
C ALA A 185 -14.71 6.12 4.77
N GLU A 186 -15.39 7.14 5.30
CA GLU A 186 -15.61 8.42 4.62
C GLU A 186 -14.30 9.18 4.40
N ASP A 187 -13.46 9.28 5.43
CA ASP A 187 -12.13 9.91 5.34
C ASP A 187 -11.27 9.24 4.27
N PHE A 188 -11.32 7.89 4.19
CA PHE A 188 -10.67 7.13 3.13
C PHE A 188 -11.16 7.54 1.73
N LEU A 189 -12.45 7.79 1.51
CA LEU A 189 -12.95 8.23 0.20
C LEU A 189 -12.54 9.67 -0.10
N LEU A 190 -12.77 10.59 0.84
CA LEU A 190 -12.61 12.02 0.61
C LEU A 190 -11.15 12.43 0.38
N LYS A 191 -10.20 11.72 1.01
CA LYS A 191 -8.76 11.94 0.84
C LYS A 191 -8.16 11.26 -0.39
N GLN A 192 -8.93 10.48 -1.15
CA GLN A 192 -8.41 9.86 -2.37
C GLN A 192 -8.23 10.87 -3.49
N ALA A 193 -7.14 10.75 -4.25
CA ALA A 193 -6.98 11.52 -5.48
C ALA A 193 -8.08 11.16 -6.48
N GLU A 194 -8.68 12.19 -7.09
CA GLU A 194 -9.85 12.01 -7.96
C GLU A 194 -9.50 11.72 -9.42
N GLY A 195 -8.37 12.27 -9.89
CA GLY A 195 -8.07 12.36 -11.31
C GLY A 195 -9.06 13.25 -12.08
N THR A 196 -8.91 13.33 -13.39
CA THR A 196 -9.79 14.15 -14.25
C THR A 196 -11.14 13.47 -14.49
N ARG A 197 -12.24 14.19 -14.25
CA ARG A 197 -13.61 13.68 -14.47
C ARG A 197 -14.04 13.63 -15.94
N ARG A 198 -13.18 14.09 -16.87
CA ARG A 198 -13.40 13.96 -18.32
C ARG A 198 -13.25 12.52 -18.83
N LEU A 199 -12.68 11.64 -18.03
CA LEU A 199 -12.48 10.22 -18.36
C LEU A 199 -13.54 9.35 -17.66
N SER A 200 -13.86 8.21 -18.26
CA SER A 200 -14.67 7.18 -17.59
C SER A 200 -14.01 6.72 -16.29
N LEU A 201 -14.80 6.17 -15.37
CA LEU A 201 -14.31 5.71 -14.06
C LEU A 201 -13.13 4.73 -14.19
N GLU A 202 -13.20 3.78 -15.12
CA GLU A 202 -12.14 2.80 -15.36
C GLU A 202 -10.86 3.46 -15.87
N LYS A 203 -11.00 4.41 -16.81
CA LYS A 203 -9.86 5.18 -17.33
C LYS A 203 -9.24 6.07 -16.26
N ARG A 204 -10.05 6.64 -15.36
CA ARG A 204 -9.55 7.43 -14.20
C ARG A 204 -8.74 6.57 -13.23
N VAL A 205 -9.28 5.41 -12.84
CA VAL A 205 -8.57 4.45 -11.99
C VAL A 205 -7.25 4.01 -12.65
N ALA A 206 -7.30 3.65 -13.92
CA ALA A 206 -6.12 3.24 -14.70
C ALA A 206 -5.06 4.33 -14.75
N ARG A 207 -5.48 5.58 -15.00
CA ARG A 207 -4.60 6.73 -15.11
C ARG A 207 -3.90 7.02 -13.78
N LEU A 208 -4.63 7.10 -12.68
CA LEU A 208 -4.06 7.37 -11.36
C LEU A 208 -3.08 6.27 -10.93
N VAL A 209 -3.42 4.99 -11.17
CA VAL A 209 -2.52 3.87 -10.91
C VAL A 209 -1.24 4.00 -11.75
N ARG A 210 -1.37 4.27 -13.06
CA ARG A 210 -0.22 4.46 -13.95
C ARG A 210 0.66 5.63 -13.49
N GLU A 211 0.07 6.78 -13.25
CA GLU A 211 0.76 7.99 -12.81
C GLU A 211 1.56 7.76 -11.53
N ARG A 212 0.97 7.04 -10.56
CA ARG A 212 1.67 6.63 -9.34
C ARG A 212 2.89 5.77 -9.63
N MET A 213 2.78 4.76 -10.50
CA MET A 213 3.92 3.89 -10.86
C MET A 213 5.02 4.66 -11.61
N CYS A 214 4.63 5.75 -12.29
CA CYS A 214 5.53 6.67 -12.98
C CYS A 214 6.02 7.83 -12.11
N GLY A 215 5.83 7.78 -10.78
CA GLY A 215 6.42 8.76 -9.85
C GLY A 215 5.69 10.09 -9.78
N HIS A 216 4.39 10.14 -10.14
CA HIS A 216 3.57 11.32 -9.88
C HIS A 216 3.40 11.55 -8.38
N ARG A 217 3.21 12.82 -8.00
CA ARG A 217 3.27 13.31 -6.62
C ARG A 217 1.95 13.23 -5.87
N HIS A 218 0.91 12.61 -6.46
CA HIS A 218 -0.39 12.48 -5.81
C HIS A 218 -0.27 11.70 -4.51
N ALA A 219 -0.75 12.31 -3.43
CA ALA A 219 -0.98 11.61 -2.17
C ALA A 219 -2.19 10.68 -2.35
N ILE A 220 -2.04 9.44 -1.90
CA ILE A 220 -3.05 8.39 -2.03
C ILE A 220 -3.19 7.74 -0.65
N MET A 221 -4.42 7.57 -0.19
CA MET A 221 -4.76 6.68 0.91
C MET A 221 -4.49 5.25 0.46
N THR A 222 -3.42 4.66 0.98
CA THR A 222 -3.13 3.23 0.79
C THR A 222 -4.05 2.40 1.68
N ILE A 223 -4.22 1.13 1.33
CA ILE A 223 -4.73 0.13 2.26
C ILE A 223 -3.83 -1.10 2.21
N THR A 224 -3.53 -1.68 3.38
CA THR A 224 -2.67 -2.88 3.50
C THR A 224 -1.27 -2.71 2.89
N GLY A 225 -0.81 -1.46 2.75
CA GLY A 225 0.47 -1.11 2.13
C GLY A 225 0.44 -1.03 0.60
N SER A 226 -0.72 -0.84 -0.04
CA SER A 226 -0.80 -0.64 -1.50
C SER A 226 -1.69 0.56 -1.84
N GLY A 227 -1.10 1.57 -2.48
CA GLY A 227 -1.84 2.71 -3.02
C GLY A 227 -2.67 2.35 -4.24
N ASN A 228 -2.27 1.34 -5.01
CA ASN A 228 -3.08 0.85 -6.13
C ASN A 228 -4.38 0.21 -5.62
N HIS A 229 -4.34 -0.49 -4.47
CA HIS A 229 -5.55 -1.00 -3.83
C HIS A 229 -6.41 0.15 -3.30
N GLY A 230 -5.78 1.16 -2.71
CA GLY A 230 -6.45 2.39 -2.30
C GLY A 230 -7.24 3.05 -3.44
N ILE A 231 -6.58 3.33 -4.58
CA ILE A 231 -7.21 3.91 -5.77
C ILE A 231 -8.35 3.01 -6.26
N PHE A 232 -8.07 1.72 -6.41
CA PHE A 232 -9.01 0.77 -6.99
C PHE A 232 -10.28 0.57 -6.15
N LEU A 233 -10.18 0.58 -4.81
CA LEU A 233 -11.34 0.56 -3.93
C LEU A 233 -12.00 1.95 -3.86
N GLY A 234 -11.20 2.98 -3.64
CA GLY A 234 -11.68 4.31 -3.26
C GLY A 234 -12.40 5.04 -4.37
N LEU A 235 -11.92 5.00 -5.62
CA LEU A 235 -12.54 5.78 -6.70
C LEU A 235 -13.96 5.32 -7.03
N PRO A 236 -14.22 4.02 -7.26
CA PRO A 236 -15.57 3.54 -7.55
C PRO A 236 -16.54 3.77 -6.39
N LEU A 237 -16.11 3.48 -5.15
CA LEU A 237 -16.93 3.69 -3.96
C LEU A 237 -17.17 5.18 -3.67
N ARG A 238 -16.26 6.07 -4.09
CA ARG A 238 -16.43 7.51 -3.97
C ARG A 238 -17.45 8.04 -4.98
N GLU A 239 -17.49 7.53 -6.20
CA GLU A 239 -18.56 7.90 -7.14
C GLU A 239 -19.92 7.45 -6.59
N LEU A 240 -20.01 6.22 -6.06
CA LEU A 240 -21.23 5.75 -5.39
C LEU A 240 -21.62 6.63 -4.19
N TYR A 241 -20.64 7.03 -3.37
CA TYR A 241 -20.86 7.97 -2.25
C TYR A 241 -21.35 9.34 -2.71
N ARG A 242 -20.96 9.82 -3.89
CA ARG A 242 -21.46 11.09 -4.44
C ARG A 242 -22.92 11.01 -4.85
N GLU A 243 -23.32 9.86 -5.40
CA GLU A 243 -24.69 9.63 -5.86
C GLU A 243 -25.65 9.41 -4.68
N GLN A 244 -25.21 8.71 -3.64
CA GLN A 244 -26.11 8.21 -2.58
C GLN A 244 -25.78 8.76 -1.17
N GLY A 245 -24.70 9.52 -1.03
CA GLY A 245 -24.27 10.09 0.24
C GLY A 245 -23.83 9.04 1.27
N ARG A 246 -24.09 9.34 2.55
CA ARG A 246 -23.63 8.53 3.69
C ARG A 246 -24.24 7.13 3.77
N SER A 247 -25.28 6.82 2.98
CA SER A 247 -25.88 5.48 2.91
C SER A 247 -24.90 4.41 2.41
N VAL A 248 -23.84 4.81 1.69
CA VAL A 248 -22.83 3.92 1.09
C VAL A 248 -21.72 3.54 2.08
N LEU A 249 -21.56 4.27 3.19
CA LEU A 249 -20.46 4.04 4.14
C LEU A 249 -20.38 2.60 4.69
N PRO A 250 -21.50 1.89 4.95
CA PRO A 250 -21.49 0.46 5.25
C PRO A 250 -20.81 -0.40 4.18
N ALA A 251 -21.08 -0.13 2.89
CA ALA A 251 -20.47 -0.84 1.77
C ALA A 251 -18.97 -0.57 1.67
N VAL A 252 -18.57 0.68 1.93
CA VAL A 252 -17.14 1.07 1.96
C VAL A 252 -16.42 0.37 3.11
N LEU A 253 -17.00 0.39 4.31
CA LEU A 253 -16.46 -0.32 5.47
C LEU A 253 -16.31 -1.81 5.18
N LEU A 254 -17.30 -2.44 4.56
CA LEU A 254 -17.23 -3.83 4.15
C LEU A 254 -16.07 -4.07 3.18
N ALA A 255 -15.94 -3.27 2.12
CA ALA A 255 -14.84 -3.42 1.16
C ALA A 255 -13.46 -3.30 1.82
N LEU A 256 -13.29 -2.32 2.71
CA LEU A 256 -12.02 -2.11 3.44
C LEU A 256 -11.70 -3.30 4.36
N LEU A 257 -12.69 -3.85 5.07
CA LEU A 257 -12.48 -5.00 5.95
C LEU A 257 -12.26 -6.31 5.17
N VAL A 258 -12.94 -6.50 4.04
CA VAL A 258 -12.68 -7.64 3.14
C VAL A 258 -11.26 -7.55 2.57
N GLN A 259 -10.82 -6.37 2.13
CA GLN A 259 -9.44 -6.14 1.69
C GLN A 259 -8.43 -6.52 2.78
N LEU A 260 -8.69 -6.12 4.03
CA LEU A 260 -7.86 -6.46 5.18
C LEU A 260 -7.79 -7.98 5.42
N ARG A 261 -8.95 -8.65 5.39
CA ARG A 261 -9.04 -10.10 5.57
C ARG A 261 -8.29 -10.85 4.48
N LEU A 262 -8.52 -10.50 3.21
CA LEU A 262 -7.84 -11.11 2.06
C LEU A 262 -6.32 -10.87 2.11
N SER A 263 -5.87 -9.74 2.66
CA SER A 263 -4.45 -9.43 2.85
C SER A 263 -3.80 -10.11 4.05
N GLN A 264 -4.58 -10.72 4.93
CA GLN A 264 -4.07 -11.58 6.00
C GLN A 264 -4.03 -13.04 5.52
N GLU A 265 -5.08 -13.50 4.84
CA GLU A 265 -5.14 -14.86 4.26
C GLU A 265 -4.10 -15.04 3.15
N ARG A 266 -3.81 -13.97 2.41
CA ARG A 266 -2.81 -13.93 1.35
C ARG A 266 -1.69 -13.02 1.81
N SER A 267 -0.44 -13.39 1.55
CA SER A 267 0.72 -12.53 1.85
C SER A 267 0.54 -11.10 1.35
N ARG A 268 1.06 -10.12 2.09
CA ARG A 268 1.01 -8.70 1.71
C ARG A 268 1.63 -8.44 0.34
N ILE A 269 2.66 -9.21 0.01
CA ILE A 269 3.33 -9.23 -1.30
C ILE A 269 3.54 -10.68 -1.75
N SER A 270 3.33 -10.95 -3.04
CA SER A 270 3.37 -12.27 -3.68
C SER A 270 3.71 -12.14 -5.17
N ASP A 271 3.79 -13.25 -5.90
CA ASP A 271 3.91 -13.23 -7.37
C ASP A 271 2.57 -12.92 -8.05
N ASP A 272 1.45 -13.21 -7.39
CA ASP A 272 0.13 -12.81 -7.88
C ASP A 272 -0.07 -11.30 -7.83
N CYS A 273 -0.82 -10.77 -8.80
CA CYS A 273 -1.21 -9.37 -8.79
C CYS A 273 -2.14 -9.08 -7.60
N GLY A 274 -1.68 -8.27 -6.65
CA GLY A 274 -2.50 -7.91 -5.49
C GLY A 274 -3.83 -7.25 -5.83
N LEU A 275 -3.95 -6.56 -6.98
CA LEU A 275 -5.25 -6.06 -7.46
C LEU A 275 -6.22 -7.21 -7.71
N ALA A 276 -5.77 -8.27 -8.38
CA ALA A 276 -6.60 -9.41 -8.76
C ALA A 276 -7.07 -10.24 -7.56
N ILE A 277 -6.17 -10.53 -6.62
CA ILE A 277 -6.43 -11.47 -5.52
C ILE A 277 -6.94 -10.79 -4.23
N LYS A 278 -6.90 -9.45 -4.15
CA LYS A 278 -7.28 -8.70 -2.93
C LYS A 278 -8.24 -7.56 -3.25
N ALA A 279 -7.81 -6.54 -4.01
CA ALA A 279 -8.62 -5.32 -4.19
C ALA A 279 -9.87 -5.52 -5.04
N ALA A 280 -9.77 -6.28 -6.14
CA ALA A 280 -10.91 -6.57 -7.02
C ALA A 280 -12.02 -7.36 -6.32
N PRO A 281 -11.76 -8.51 -5.66
CA PRO A 281 -12.79 -9.21 -4.91
C PRO A 281 -13.33 -8.38 -3.73
N ALA A 282 -12.50 -7.56 -3.07
CA ALA A 282 -12.96 -6.68 -2.00
C ALA A 282 -13.88 -5.55 -2.50
N LEU A 283 -13.57 -4.93 -3.65
CA LEU A 283 -14.46 -3.96 -4.29
C LEU A 283 -15.78 -4.61 -4.68
N ALA A 284 -15.73 -5.78 -5.32
CA ALA A 284 -16.92 -6.51 -5.73
C ALA A 284 -17.83 -6.85 -4.54
N ALA A 285 -17.25 -7.25 -3.40
CA ALA A 285 -17.98 -7.47 -2.17
C ALA A 285 -18.70 -6.21 -1.68
N GLY A 286 -18.01 -5.06 -1.66
CA GLY A 286 -18.59 -3.77 -1.27
C GLY A 286 -19.72 -3.34 -2.19
N LEU A 287 -19.51 -3.37 -3.50
CA LEU A 287 -20.52 -2.97 -4.48
C LEU A 287 -21.73 -3.92 -4.48
N ALA A 288 -21.52 -5.23 -4.35
CA ALA A 288 -22.62 -6.20 -4.22
C ALA A 288 -23.42 -5.96 -2.94
N PHE A 289 -22.74 -5.69 -1.81
CA PHE A 289 -23.41 -5.33 -0.57
C PHE A 289 -24.23 -4.04 -0.70
N ALA A 290 -23.70 -3.01 -1.37
CA ALA A 290 -24.43 -1.76 -1.62
C ALA A 290 -25.72 -1.97 -2.42
N ARG A 291 -25.76 -3.02 -3.25
CA ARG A 291 -26.94 -3.43 -4.03
C ARG A 291 -27.81 -4.48 -3.34
N GLY A 292 -27.66 -4.65 -2.03
CA GLY A 292 -28.51 -5.54 -1.23
C GLY A 292 -28.16 -7.03 -1.29
N ALA A 293 -27.02 -7.41 -1.86
CA ALA A 293 -26.64 -8.83 -1.96
C ALA A 293 -26.55 -9.51 -0.58
N THR A 294 -27.04 -10.75 -0.52
CA THR A 294 -26.94 -11.64 0.63
C THR A 294 -25.49 -12.08 0.87
N LEU A 295 -25.18 -12.58 2.07
CA LEU A 295 -23.85 -13.11 2.37
C LEU A 295 -23.41 -14.25 1.43
N PRO A 296 -24.26 -15.24 1.07
CA PRO A 296 -23.90 -16.23 0.06
C PRO A 296 -23.54 -15.63 -1.29
N GLN A 297 -24.29 -14.61 -1.76
CA GLN A 297 -24.01 -13.89 -3.00
C GLN A 297 -22.68 -13.12 -2.91
N ILE A 298 -22.40 -12.43 -1.80
CA ILE A 298 -21.12 -11.74 -1.55
C ILE A 298 -19.95 -12.74 -1.56
N ARG A 299 -20.10 -13.90 -0.91
CA ARG A 299 -19.09 -14.96 -0.95
C ARG A 299 -18.90 -15.50 -2.38
N GLY A 300 -19.99 -15.62 -3.13
CA GLY A 300 -20.00 -16.00 -4.55
C GLY A 300 -19.21 -15.04 -5.42
N VAL A 301 -19.48 -13.73 -5.32
CA VAL A 301 -18.81 -12.71 -6.15
C VAL A 301 -17.31 -12.63 -5.85
N ILE A 302 -16.91 -12.71 -4.57
CA ILE A 302 -15.50 -12.76 -4.15
C ILE A 302 -14.78 -13.93 -4.84
N ARG A 303 -15.38 -15.14 -4.81
CA ARG A 303 -14.81 -16.34 -5.45
C ARG A 303 -14.74 -16.19 -6.96
N SER A 304 -15.81 -15.69 -7.59
CA SER A 304 -15.87 -15.55 -9.05
C SER A 304 -14.84 -14.57 -9.58
N VAL A 305 -14.76 -13.36 -9.01
CA VAL A 305 -13.77 -12.34 -9.39
C VAL A 305 -12.35 -12.86 -9.21
N THR A 306 -12.06 -13.50 -8.07
CA THR A 306 -10.72 -14.07 -7.80
C THR A 306 -10.34 -15.10 -8.86
N ARG A 307 -11.25 -16.02 -9.21
CA ARG A 307 -11.01 -17.08 -10.20
C ARG A 307 -10.78 -16.53 -11.61
N LYS A 308 -11.56 -15.53 -12.01
CA LYS A 308 -11.49 -14.91 -13.34
C LYS A 308 -10.24 -14.05 -13.52
N LEU A 309 -9.70 -13.47 -12.44
CA LEU A 309 -8.47 -12.67 -12.47
C LEU A 309 -7.20 -13.44 -12.11
N ARG A 310 -7.27 -14.75 -11.87
CA ARG A 310 -6.14 -15.57 -11.38
C ARG A 310 -4.88 -15.51 -12.25
N SER A 311 -5.02 -15.25 -13.55
CA SER A 311 -3.90 -15.20 -14.50
C SER A 311 -3.15 -13.86 -14.48
N LEU A 312 -3.58 -12.88 -13.68
CA LEU A 312 -2.89 -11.61 -13.55
C LEU A 312 -1.69 -11.73 -12.59
N GLU A 313 -0.50 -11.70 -13.17
CA GLU A 313 0.77 -11.76 -12.43
C GLU A 313 1.30 -10.37 -12.03
N CYS A 314 2.14 -10.33 -11.00
CA CYS A 314 2.88 -9.15 -10.56
C CYS A 314 4.24 -9.08 -11.27
N GLN A 315 4.40 -8.10 -12.17
CA GLN A 315 5.63 -7.87 -12.93
C GLN A 315 6.46 -6.70 -12.35
N GLY A 316 6.22 -6.33 -11.09
CA GLY A 316 6.78 -5.12 -10.48
C GLY A 316 5.83 -3.92 -10.55
N ALA A 317 6.25 -2.83 -9.92
CA ALA A 317 5.57 -1.54 -9.97
C ALA A 317 5.89 -0.86 -11.31
N ARG A 318 4.99 -0.98 -12.29
CA ARG A 318 5.18 -0.53 -13.69
C ARG A 318 3.95 0.20 -14.20
N ALA A 319 4.10 1.00 -15.26
CA ALA A 319 2.99 1.69 -15.91
C ALA A 319 1.84 0.74 -16.34
N SER A 320 2.15 -0.53 -16.66
CA SER A 320 1.18 -1.57 -17.01
C SER A 320 0.20 -1.93 -15.88
N CYS A 321 0.48 -1.55 -14.62
CA CYS A 321 -0.49 -1.65 -13.53
C CYS A 321 -1.79 -0.89 -13.82
N GLY A 322 -1.72 0.21 -14.60
CA GLY A 322 -2.92 0.97 -15.00
C GLY A 322 -3.87 0.14 -15.87
N ALA A 323 -3.35 -0.51 -16.91
CA ALA A 323 -4.14 -1.39 -17.78
C ALA A 323 -4.72 -2.59 -17.01
N LYS A 324 -3.95 -3.16 -16.07
CA LYS A 324 -4.44 -4.22 -15.17
C LYS A 324 -5.61 -3.73 -14.31
N ALA A 325 -5.53 -2.50 -13.79
CA ALA A 325 -6.60 -1.89 -13.02
C ALA A 325 -7.85 -1.65 -13.89
N GLU A 326 -7.70 -1.10 -15.10
CA GLU A 326 -8.83 -0.90 -16.03
C GLU A 326 -9.59 -2.20 -16.31
N LYS A 327 -8.85 -3.24 -16.72
CA LYS A 327 -9.43 -4.56 -17.04
C LYS A 327 -10.09 -5.21 -15.83
N SER A 328 -9.46 -5.10 -14.66
CA SER A 328 -9.99 -5.70 -13.43
C SER A 328 -11.28 -5.00 -12.99
N LEU A 329 -11.36 -3.67 -13.15
CA LEU A 329 -12.54 -2.92 -12.75
C LEU A 329 -13.75 -3.24 -13.64
N ARG A 330 -13.56 -3.32 -14.96
CA ARG A 330 -14.64 -3.78 -15.88
C ARG A 330 -15.21 -5.12 -15.45
N LEU A 331 -14.33 -6.10 -15.23
CA LEU A 331 -14.76 -7.42 -14.76
C LEU A 331 -15.52 -7.35 -13.42
N VAL A 332 -15.04 -6.53 -12.47
CA VAL A 332 -15.75 -6.35 -11.19
C VAL A 332 -17.16 -5.82 -11.42
N MET A 333 -17.33 -4.81 -12.28
CA MET A 333 -18.66 -4.25 -12.58
C MET A 333 -19.58 -5.31 -13.21
N ASP A 334 -19.06 -6.09 -14.17
CA ASP A 334 -19.81 -7.18 -14.82
C ASP A 334 -20.27 -8.24 -13.81
N GLU A 335 -19.39 -8.68 -12.92
CA GLU A 335 -19.70 -9.69 -11.91
C GLU A 335 -20.72 -9.19 -10.89
N VAL A 336 -20.61 -7.93 -10.46
CA VAL A 336 -21.56 -7.35 -9.50
C VAL A 336 -22.93 -7.19 -10.15
N ASN A 337 -23.01 -6.77 -11.43
CA ASN A 337 -24.27 -6.68 -12.19
C ASN A 337 -24.96 -8.05 -12.31
N ALA A 338 -24.19 -9.10 -12.62
CA ALA A 338 -24.73 -10.46 -12.78
C ALA A 338 -25.27 -11.06 -11.48
N VAL A 339 -24.67 -10.72 -10.33
CA VAL A 339 -25.12 -11.19 -9.01
C VAL A 339 -26.45 -10.55 -8.62
N THR A 340 -26.66 -9.28 -8.97
CA THR A 340 -27.85 -8.53 -8.56
C THR A 340 -29.04 -8.76 -9.48
N ALA A 341 -28.81 -9.02 -10.78
CA ALA A 341 -29.87 -9.40 -11.70
C ALA A 341 -30.61 -10.68 -11.28
N LYS A 342 -29.89 -11.67 -10.73
CA LYS A 342 -30.44 -12.95 -10.23
C LYS A 342 -31.21 -12.84 -8.90
N SER A 343 -31.43 -11.63 -8.39
CA SER A 343 -32.17 -11.38 -7.13
C SER A 343 -33.59 -10.88 -7.38
N HIS A 344 -33.97 -10.71 -8.65
CA HIS A 344 -35.27 -10.18 -9.08
C HIS A 344 -36.07 -11.18 -9.93
N ASP A 345 -35.57 -12.41 -10.07
CA ASP A 345 -36.27 -13.58 -10.59
C ASP A 345 -36.55 -14.56 -9.43
#